data_AF-A0A7S0M349-F1
#
_entry.id   AF-A0A7S0M349-F1
#
_cell.length_a   1.000
_cell.length_b   1.000
_cell.length_c   1.000
_cell.angle_alpha   90.00
_cell.angle_beta   90.00
_cell.angle_gamma   90.00
#
_symmetry.space_group_name_H-M   'P 1'
#
loop_
_entity.id
_entity.type
_entity.pdbx_description
1 polymer ?
#
loop_
_entity_poly.entity_id
_entity_poly.type
_entity_poly.pdbx_seq_one_letter_code
_entity_poly.pdbx_strand_id
1 'polypeptide(L)'
;CGWLSRRAVFERLPTDRWCAIHQNFIYELEDEFGQMVLKDRVNLKGSICYIDEEREHTFVVHTAGCFLPLGKTVLENRIFYTLDEEDKDALEDWVKGVALSSVIDLIIDMDRIPASFIEMQDEEGEEGEEGEEGE
;
A
#
# COMPACT_ATOMS: atom_id res chain seq x y z
N CYS A 1 10.50 -3.35 -1.00
CA CYS A 1 11.18 -3.05 0.28
C CYS A 1 12.47 -2.31 -0.03
N GLY A 2 13.01 -1.54 0.90
CA GLY A 2 14.20 -0.72 0.67
C GLY A 2 14.41 0.32 1.77
N TRP A 3 15.57 0.97 1.76
CA TRP A 3 15.86 2.07 2.67
C TRP A 3 15.09 3.32 2.25
N LEU A 4 14.47 3.98 3.23
CA LEU A 4 13.75 5.24 3.05
C LEU A 4 14.09 6.17 4.23
N SER A 5 14.23 7.45 3.92
CA SER A 5 14.28 8.48 4.95
C SER A 5 12.84 8.83 5.36
N ARG A 6 12.47 8.53 6.59
CA ARG A 6 11.10 8.62 7.10
C ARG A 6 10.95 9.80 8.04
N ARG A 7 9.88 10.58 7.91
CA ARG A 7 9.56 11.70 8.81
C ARG A 7 8.06 11.82 9.04
N ALA A 8 7.61 11.66 10.29
CA ALA A 8 6.25 12.04 10.67
C ALA A 8 6.15 13.55 10.94
N VAL A 9 4.95 14.13 10.78
CA VAL A 9 4.71 15.58 10.99
C VAL A 9 5.15 16.06 12.38
N PHE A 10 4.96 15.23 13.42
CA PHE A 10 5.32 15.58 14.81
C PHE A 10 6.81 15.38 15.11
N GLU A 11 7.59 14.84 14.18
CA GLU A 11 9.02 14.59 14.37
C GLU A 11 9.87 15.72 13.83
N ARG A 12 10.92 16.02 14.58
CA ARG A 12 11.83 17.14 14.28
C ARG A 12 12.79 16.82 13.15
N LEU A 13 13.26 15.59 13.06
CA LEU A 13 14.27 15.14 12.10
C LEU A 13 13.79 13.88 11.40
N PRO A 14 14.14 13.70 10.12
CA PRO A 14 13.95 12.43 9.45
C PRO A 14 14.87 11.35 10.06
N THR A 15 14.45 10.10 9.94
CA THR A 15 15.21 8.92 10.37
C THR A 15 15.20 7.89 9.26
N ASP A 16 16.36 7.31 8.99
CA ASP A 16 16.47 6.29 7.95
C ASP A 16 15.99 4.94 8.49
N ARG A 17 15.13 4.30 7.72
CA ARG A 17 14.49 3.03 8.05
C ARG A 17 14.53 2.13 6.84
N TRP A 18 14.78 0.85 7.07
CA TRP A 18 14.53 -0.15 6.06
C TRP A 18 13.05 -0.50 6.11
N CYS A 19 12.35 -0.20 5.03
CA CYS A 19 10.91 -0.32 4.95
C CYS A 19 10.50 -1.52 4.11
N ALA A 20 9.43 -2.21 4.52
CA ALA A 20 8.80 -3.26 3.72
C ALA A 20 7.27 -3.19 3.82
N ILE A 21 6.60 -3.33 2.68
CA ILE A 21 5.14 -3.44 2.63
C ILE A 21 4.77 -4.92 2.72
N HIS A 22 3.93 -5.26 3.69
CA HIS A 22 3.36 -6.60 3.80
C HIS A 22 2.04 -6.55 4.57
N GLN A 23 1.02 -7.28 4.11
CA GLN A 23 -0.28 -7.42 4.79
C GLN A 23 -0.86 -6.11 5.31
N ASN A 24 -0.90 -5.06 4.47
CA ASN A 24 -1.48 -3.77 4.83
C ASN A 24 -0.73 -3.00 5.93
N PHE A 25 0.56 -3.29 6.09
CA PHE A 25 1.48 -2.50 6.89
C PHE A 25 2.72 -2.11 6.10
N ILE A 26 3.26 -0.91 6.40
CA ILE A 26 4.69 -0.64 6.20
C ILE A 26 5.38 -1.00 7.51
N TYR A 27 6.29 -1.97 7.47
CA TYR A 27 7.19 -2.28 8.57
C TYR A 27 8.43 -1.42 8.44
N GLU A 28 8.77 -0.69 9.51
CA GLU A 28 9.96 0.15 9.60
C GLU A 28 10.99 -0.53 10.49
N LEU A 29 12.12 -0.91 9.91
CA LEU A 29 13.21 -1.58 10.62
C LEU A 29 14.44 -0.69 10.69
N GLU A 30 15.22 -0.85 11.75
CA GLU A 30 16.51 -0.20 11.95
C GLU A 30 17.58 -1.27 12.12
N ASP A 31 18.77 -1.04 11.56
CA ASP A 31 19.92 -1.92 11.79
C ASP A 31 20.52 -1.57 13.16
N GLU A 32 20.43 -2.53 14.09
CA GLU A 32 21.11 -2.47 15.37
C GLU A 32 22.15 -3.58 15.43
N PHE A 33 23.42 -3.20 15.26
CA PHE A 33 24.57 -4.10 15.37
C PHE A 33 24.52 -5.30 14.41
N GLY A 34 24.07 -5.09 13.17
CA GLY A 34 23.95 -6.11 12.13
C GLY A 34 22.69 -6.96 12.24
N GLN A 35 21.71 -6.52 13.04
CA GLN A 35 20.40 -7.15 13.17
C GLN A 35 19.30 -6.15 12.85
N MET A 36 18.39 -6.54 11.97
CA MET A 36 17.23 -5.72 11.65
C MET A 36 16.20 -5.82 12.77
N VAL A 37 15.97 -4.71 13.47
CA VAL A 37 15.02 -4.60 14.59
C VAL A 37 13.81 -3.81 14.15
N LEU A 38 12.61 -4.37 14.38
CA LEU A 38 11.35 -3.67 14.10
C LEU A 38 11.18 -2.47 15.05
N LYS A 39 11.05 -1.27 14.48
CA LYS A 39 10.83 -0.02 15.24
C LYS A 39 9.39 0.43 15.19
N ASP A 40 8.76 0.31 14.03
CA ASP A 40 7.37 0.73 13.86
C ASP A 40 6.64 -0.10 12.81
N ARG A 41 5.31 0.00 12.83
CA ARG A 41 4.42 -0.53 11.80
C ARG A 41 3.32 0.49 11.50
N VAL A 42 3.26 0.93 10.25
CA VAL A 42 2.27 1.89 9.78
C VAL A 42 1.13 1.12 9.13
N ASN A 43 -0.06 1.18 9.73
CA ASN A 43 -1.26 0.58 9.15
C ASN A 43 -1.69 1.36 7.90
N LEU A 44 -1.84 0.65 6.78
CA LEU A 44 -2.24 1.22 5.50
C LEU A 44 -3.75 1.15 5.26
N LYS A 45 -4.55 0.56 6.17
CA LYS A 45 -6.00 0.42 6.00
C LYS A 45 -6.67 1.77 5.76
N GLY A 46 -7.33 1.92 4.62
CA GLY A 46 -8.00 3.18 4.23
C GLY A 46 -7.05 4.37 4.06
N SER A 47 -5.73 4.15 4.01
CA SER A 47 -4.75 5.21 3.82
C SER A 47 -4.72 5.67 2.38
N ILE A 48 -4.43 6.96 2.18
CA ILE A 48 -4.21 7.56 0.86
C ILE A 48 -2.71 7.77 0.71
N CYS A 49 -2.16 7.37 -0.44
CA CYS A 49 -0.75 7.56 -0.77
C CYS A 49 -0.61 8.36 -2.06
N TYR A 50 0.32 9.32 -2.09
CA TYR A 50 0.59 10.16 -3.25
C TYR A 50 2.03 10.67 -3.26
N ILE A 51 2.54 11.06 -4.44
CA ILE A 51 3.84 11.71 -4.59
C ILE A 51 3.71 13.17 -4.15
N ASP A 52 4.65 13.65 -3.33
CA ASP A 52 4.73 15.06 -2.94
C ASP A 52 5.43 15.87 -4.03
N GLU A 53 4.72 16.73 -4.74
CA GLU A 53 5.32 17.55 -5.81
C GLU A 53 6.20 18.68 -5.27
N GLU A 54 6.08 19.05 -3.98
CA GLU A 54 6.90 20.08 -3.35
C GLU A 54 8.24 19.53 -2.83
N ARG A 55 8.39 18.20 -2.77
CA ARG A 55 9.57 17.53 -2.20
C ARG A 55 10.09 16.48 -3.16
N GLU A 56 11.35 16.63 -3.56
CA GLU A 56 12.01 15.66 -4.43
C GLU A 56 11.97 14.24 -3.82
N HIS A 57 11.69 13.27 -4.69
CA HIS A 57 11.74 11.83 -4.40
C HIS A 57 10.95 11.40 -3.16
N THR A 58 9.87 12.12 -2.86
CA THR A 58 9.09 11.92 -1.64
C THR A 58 7.68 11.47 -1.96
N PHE A 59 7.21 10.44 -1.27
CA PHE A 59 5.78 10.11 -1.21
C PHE A 59 5.25 10.34 0.20
N VAL A 60 3.96 10.63 0.27
CA VAL A 60 3.23 10.86 1.51
C VAL A 60 2.22 9.76 1.70
N VAL A 61 2.24 9.16 2.88
CA VAL A 61 1.16 8.29 3.35
C VAL A 61 0.32 9.08 4.33
N HIS A 62 -0.94 9.31 3.98
CA HIS A 62 -1.95 9.85 4.86
C HIS A 62 -2.74 8.69 5.45
N THR A 63 -2.53 8.39 6.73
CA THR A 63 -3.24 7.28 7.36
C THR A 63 -4.63 7.70 7.82
N ALA A 64 -5.65 6.92 7.45
CA ALA A 64 -7.00 7.13 7.94
C ALA A 64 -7.04 6.80 9.44
N GLY A 65 -6.98 7.85 10.26
CA GLY A 65 -7.25 7.79 11.70
C GLY A 65 -6.52 6.67 12.45
N CYS A 66 -5.29 6.91 12.90
CA CYS A 66 -4.81 6.24 14.11
C CYS A 66 -5.80 6.54 15.24
N PHE A 67 -6.66 5.59 15.59
CA PHE A 67 -7.37 5.63 16.85
C PHE A 67 -6.34 5.49 17.98
N LEU A 68 -6.02 6.61 18.63
CA LEU A 68 -5.35 6.64 19.94
C LEU A 68 -6.39 6.94 21.03
N PRO A 69 -6.20 6.43 22.25
CA PRO A 69 -7.24 6.37 23.28
C PRO A 69 -7.75 7.78 23.66
N LEU A 70 -9.08 7.89 23.77
CA LEU A 70 -9.88 9.02 24.26
C LEU A 70 -9.12 10.35 24.51
N GLY A 71 -9.31 11.32 23.59
CA GLY A 71 -9.19 12.74 23.92
C GLY A 71 -8.10 13.55 23.21
N LYS A 72 -7.37 12.99 22.23
CA LYS A 72 -6.46 13.78 21.38
C LYS A 72 -6.78 13.60 19.89
N THR A 73 -7.29 14.66 19.29
CA THR A 73 -7.44 14.78 17.83
C THR A 73 -6.05 15.00 17.23
N VAL A 74 -5.49 13.99 16.55
CA VAL A 74 -4.30 14.20 15.71
C VAL A 74 -4.81 14.77 14.39
N LEU A 75 -4.56 16.06 14.18
CA LEU A 75 -5.04 16.81 13.01
C LEU A 75 -4.31 16.45 11.70
N GLU A 76 -3.13 15.82 11.78
CA GLU A 76 -2.33 15.46 10.60
C GLU A 76 -1.62 14.12 10.78
N ASN A 77 -2.18 13.06 10.20
CA ASN A 77 -1.58 11.72 10.16
C ASN A 77 -0.78 11.49 8.86
N ARG A 78 0.14 12.41 8.56
CA ARG A 78 1.00 12.30 7.37
C ARG A 78 2.38 11.81 7.76
N ILE A 79 2.85 10.81 7.04
CA ILE A 79 4.23 10.33 7.12
C ILE A 79 4.85 10.52 5.74
N PHE A 80 5.98 11.22 5.71
CA PHE A 80 6.75 11.46 4.51
C PHE A 80 7.84 10.39 4.42
N TYR A 81 7.98 9.79 3.25
CA TYR A 81 9.03 8.84 2.93
C TYR A 81 9.78 9.35 1.70
N THR A 82 11.08 9.55 1.87
CA THR A 82 11.96 10.08 0.84
C THR A 82 12.97 9.01 0.43
N LEU A 83 13.17 8.83 -0.87
CA LEU A 83 14.22 7.98 -1.41
C LEU A 83 15.54 8.77 -1.49
N ASP A 84 16.67 8.10 -1.25
CA ASP A 84 18.00 8.73 -1.30
C ASP A 84 18.47 9.06 -2.74
N GLU A 85 17.93 8.35 -3.73
CA GLU A 85 18.29 8.50 -5.14
C GLU A 85 17.09 8.96 -5.97
N GLU A 86 17.38 9.60 -7.12
CA GLU A 86 16.38 10.04 -8.09
C GLU A 86 15.78 8.88 -8.89
N ASP A 87 15.29 7.85 -8.22
CA ASP A 87 14.65 6.70 -8.86
C ASP A 87 13.13 6.92 -8.89
N LYS A 88 12.67 7.53 -9.99
CA LYS A 88 11.25 7.79 -10.24
C LYS A 88 10.43 6.50 -10.32
N ASP A 89 10.99 5.46 -10.92
CA ASP A 89 10.30 4.18 -11.07
C ASP A 89 10.12 3.53 -9.69
N ALA A 90 11.15 3.56 -8.85
CA ALA A 90 11.05 3.10 -7.47
C ALA A 90 10.03 3.91 -6.65
N LEU A 91 9.99 5.24 -6.82
CA LEU A 91 9.01 6.09 -6.15
C LEU A 91 7.56 5.73 -6.55
N GLU A 92 7.31 5.52 -7.84
CA GLU A 92 6.01 5.06 -8.32
C GLU A 92 5.65 3.68 -7.79
N ASP A 93 6.60 2.76 -7.75
CA ASP A 93 6.39 1.39 -7.24
C ASP A 93 6.04 1.38 -5.75
N TRP A 94 6.64 2.26 -4.96
CA TRP A 94 6.25 2.47 -3.56
C TRP A 94 4.80 2.94 -3.44
N VAL A 95 4.41 3.96 -4.22
CA VAL A 95 3.03 4.48 -4.19
C VAL A 95 2.03 3.41 -4.64
N LYS A 96 2.32 2.68 -5.74
CA LYS A 96 1.51 1.55 -6.23
C LYS A 96 1.40 0.46 -5.16
N GLY A 97 2.51 0.09 -4.52
CA GLY A 97 2.54 -0.93 -3.47
C GLY A 97 1.68 -0.54 -2.26
N VAL A 98 1.76 0.71 -1.80
CA VAL A 98 0.93 1.20 -0.69
C VAL A 98 -0.54 1.23 -1.07
N ALA A 99 -0.88 1.74 -2.25
CA ALA A 99 -2.25 1.80 -2.74
C ALA A 99 -2.88 0.41 -2.92
N LEU A 100 -2.14 -0.54 -3.52
CA LEU A 100 -2.60 -1.92 -3.64
C LEU A 100 -2.80 -2.54 -2.26
N SER A 101 -1.88 -2.31 -1.33
CA SER A 101 -1.98 -2.88 0.01
C SER A 101 -3.18 -2.35 0.80
N SER A 102 -3.57 -1.08 0.62
CA SER A 102 -4.76 -0.51 1.26
C SER A 102 -6.08 -0.98 0.63
N VAL A 103 -6.06 -1.35 -0.66
CA VAL A 103 -7.23 -1.89 -1.39
C VAL A 103 -7.42 -3.39 -1.16
N ILE A 104 -6.36 -4.17 -0.93
CA ILE A 104 -6.46 -5.62 -0.65
C ILE A 104 -7.38 -5.90 0.54
N ASP A 105 -7.31 -5.10 1.61
CA ASP A 105 -8.22 -5.25 2.75
C ASP A 105 -9.68 -4.95 2.39
N LEU A 106 -9.95 -4.03 1.45
CA LEU A 106 -11.31 -3.80 0.94
C LEU A 106 -11.82 -5.03 0.18
N ILE A 107 -10.97 -5.68 -0.62
CA ILE A 107 -11.33 -6.88 -1.38
C ILE A 107 -11.54 -8.08 -0.44
N ILE A 108 -10.67 -8.25 0.57
CA ILE A 108 -10.79 -9.31 1.59
C ILE A 108 -12.03 -9.09 2.47
N ASP A 109 -12.25 -7.87 2.97
CA ASP A 109 -13.43 -7.55 3.81
C ASP A 109 -14.76 -7.67 3.03
N MET A 110 -14.73 -7.55 1.70
CA MET A 110 -15.93 -7.64 0.86
C MET A 110 -16.32 -9.07 0.46
N ASP A 111 -15.47 -10.09 0.68
CA ASP A 111 -15.72 -11.52 0.37
C ASP A 111 -16.28 -11.79 -1.05
N ARG A 112 -16.13 -10.82 -1.96
CA ARG A 112 -16.75 -10.79 -3.29
C ARG A 112 -15.84 -10.07 -4.26
N ILE A 113 -15.25 -10.84 -5.17
CA ILE A 113 -14.79 -10.31 -6.45
C ILE A 113 -16.03 -9.71 -7.15
N PRO A 114 -16.00 -8.44 -7.62
CA PRO A 114 -17.09 -7.91 -8.42
C PRO A 114 -17.32 -8.84 -9.62
N ALA A 115 -18.54 -9.37 -9.76
CA ALA A 115 -18.90 -10.39 -10.76
C ALA A 115 -18.52 -10.01 -12.21
N SER A 116 -18.32 -8.73 -12.49
CA SER A 116 -17.88 -8.21 -13.80
C SER A 116 -16.50 -8.68 -14.26
N PHE A 117 -15.69 -9.32 -13.39
CA PHE A 117 -14.42 -9.94 -13.79
C PHE A 117 -14.53 -11.43 -14.15
N ILE A 118 -15.62 -12.10 -13.76
CA ILE A 118 -15.88 -13.51 -14.07
C ILE A 118 -16.61 -13.64 -15.42
N GLU A 119 -17.45 -12.66 -15.77
CA GLU A 119 -18.19 -12.64 -17.05
C GLU A 119 -17.31 -12.42 -18.31
N MET A 120 -15.99 -12.27 -18.17
CA MET A 120 -15.07 -12.15 -19.32
C MET A 120 -14.31 -13.45 -19.67
N GLN A 121 -14.49 -14.54 -18.92
CA GLN A 121 -13.84 -15.83 -19.25
C GLN A 121 -14.79 -16.93 -19.74
N ASP A 122 -16.11 -16.70 -19.73
CA ASP A 122 -17.10 -17.74 -20.10
C ASP A 122 -17.85 -17.47 -21.42
N GLU A 123 -17.34 -16.58 -22.31
CA GLU A 123 -17.96 -16.35 -23.64
C GLU A 123 -17.16 -16.89 -24.85
N GLU A 124 -16.09 -17.68 -24.66
CA GLU A 124 -15.42 -18.41 -25.77
C GLU A 124 -15.44 -19.93 -25.62
N GLY A 125 -16.54 -20.49 -25.12
CA GLY A 125 -16.69 -21.94 -25.17
C GLY A 125 -17.97 -22.46 -24.57
N GLU A 126 -19.06 -22.42 -25.34
CA GLU A 126 -20.11 -23.45 -25.35
C GLU A 126 -21.14 -23.14 -26.46
N GLU A 127 -20.85 -23.59 -27.69
CA GLU A 127 -21.89 -24.02 -28.63
C GLU A 127 -21.56 -25.46 -29.07
N GLY A 128 -21.92 -26.42 -28.20
CA GLY A 128 -22.40 -27.75 -28.60
C GLY A 128 -23.81 -27.87 -28.01
N GLU A 129 -24.80 -28.55 -28.56
CA GLU A 129 -24.98 -29.51 -29.65
C GLU A 129 -26.44 -29.29 -30.15
N GLU A 130 -26.84 -29.77 -31.33
CA GLU A 130 -27.80 -30.88 -31.52
C GLU A 130 -28.20 -30.80 -33.01
N GLY A 131 -28.41 -31.85 -33.80
CA GLY A 131 -28.53 -33.28 -33.57
C GLY A 131 -28.77 -33.99 -34.91
N GLU A 132 -28.69 -35.32 -34.89
CA GLU A 132 -28.95 -36.25 -35.99
C GLU A 132 -30.41 -36.20 -36.47
N GLU A 133 -30.66 -36.17 -37.79
CA GLU A 133 -31.70 -36.90 -38.54
C GLU A 133 -31.13 -37.01 -39.99
N GLY A 134 -31.02 -38.14 -40.69
CA GLY A 134 -31.90 -39.28 -40.78
C GLY A 134 -32.72 -39.22 -42.09
N GLU A 135 -32.12 -39.58 -43.24
CA GLU A 135 -32.68 -40.28 -44.42
C GLU A 135 -31.79 -40.17 -45.68
#